data_AF-A0A971WKH4-F1
#
_entry.id   AF-A0A971WKH4-F1
#
_cell.length_a   1.000
_cell.length_b   1.000
_cell.length_c   1.000
_cell.angle_alpha   90.00
_cell.angle_beta   90.00
_cell.angle_gamma   90.00
#
_symmetry.space_group_name_H-M   'P 1'
#
loop_
_entity.id
_entity.type
_entity.pdbx_description
1 polymer ?
#
loop_
_entity_poly.entity_id
_entity_poly.type
_entity_poly.pdbx_seq_one_letter_code
_entity_poly.pdbx_strand_id
1 'polypeptide(L)'
;MNFKLRSRSIPLNPFLVILVLVMAISISDLNASDSTFRYHYQLLGKEDQQLYKRIQDCVKLCGDTLQDVPDSFAQIDHIFDYVLLDNPRFFYCLPSYTLVTNTRNDIPYRHDMTFSYEKIEKKNERTRNVVDSILTILQSIDDPRSDYDIVKGVYEYLGRNCLYDEAYPD
;
A
#
# COMPACT_ATOMS: atom_id res chain seq x y z
N MET A 1 -5.62 -27.52 -46.67
CA MET A 1 -4.38 -26.99 -46.08
C MET A 1 -4.59 -26.94 -44.57
N ASN A 2 -4.05 -27.91 -43.82
CA ASN A 2 -4.31 -28.09 -42.38
C ASN A 2 -3.20 -27.41 -41.56
N PHE A 3 -3.53 -26.35 -40.82
CA PHE A 3 -2.60 -25.71 -39.89
C PHE A 3 -2.62 -26.44 -38.55
N LYS A 4 -1.57 -27.21 -38.28
CA LYS A 4 -1.36 -27.88 -36.99
C LYS A 4 -0.65 -26.89 -36.05
N LEU A 5 -1.39 -26.21 -35.17
CA LEU A 5 -0.81 -25.38 -34.12
C LEU A 5 -0.11 -26.30 -33.09
N ARG A 6 1.22 -26.33 -33.13
CA ARG A 6 2.05 -26.94 -32.09
C ARG A 6 2.04 -26.02 -30.87
N SER A 7 1.16 -26.32 -29.90
CA SER A 7 1.29 -25.77 -28.55
C SER A 7 2.56 -26.33 -27.92
N ARG A 8 3.56 -25.47 -27.72
CA ARG A 8 4.68 -25.74 -26.80
C ARG A 8 4.28 -25.15 -25.45
N SER A 9 3.91 -26.01 -24.51
CA SER A 9 3.85 -25.66 -23.10
C SER A 9 5.27 -25.33 -22.65
N ILE A 10 5.61 -24.04 -22.59
CA ILE A 10 6.80 -23.59 -21.88
C ILE A 10 6.50 -23.84 -20.40
N PRO A 11 7.30 -24.64 -19.67
CA PRO A 11 7.11 -24.74 -18.22
C PRO A 11 7.32 -23.34 -17.66
N LEU A 12 6.25 -22.72 -17.15
CA LEU A 12 6.35 -21.42 -16.49
C LEU A 12 7.23 -21.62 -15.27
N ASN A 13 8.46 -21.11 -15.37
CA ASN A 13 9.37 -21.04 -14.24
C ASN A 13 8.68 -20.18 -13.15
N PRO A 14 8.55 -20.66 -11.90
CA PRO A 14 7.89 -19.90 -10.82
C PRO A 14 8.51 -18.52 -10.63
N PHE A 15 9.81 -18.35 -10.91
CA PHE A 15 10.46 -17.03 -10.90
C PHE A 15 9.90 -16.06 -11.95
N LEU A 16 9.45 -16.56 -13.10
CA LEU A 16 8.87 -15.77 -14.18
C LEU A 16 7.43 -15.36 -13.86
N VAL A 17 6.68 -16.21 -13.17
CA VAL A 17 5.33 -15.89 -12.65
C VAL A 17 5.42 -14.82 -11.56
N ILE A 18 6.39 -14.95 -10.64
CA ILE A 18 6.65 -13.97 -9.59
C ILE A 18 7.10 -12.64 -10.21
N LEU A 19 7.99 -12.66 -11.21
CA LEU A 19 8.41 -11.45 -11.91
C LEU A 19 7.22 -10.77 -12.61
N VAL A 20 6.33 -11.55 -13.24
CA VAL A 20 5.12 -11.03 -13.91
C VAL A 20 4.11 -10.49 -12.89
N LEU A 21 3.93 -11.11 -11.72
CA LEU A 21 3.07 -10.59 -10.65
C LEU A 21 3.62 -9.31 -10.03
N VAL A 22 4.92 -9.27 -9.71
CA VAL A 22 5.60 -8.08 -9.19
C VAL A 22 5.58 -6.94 -10.23
N MET A 23 5.80 -7.27 -11.50
CA MET A 23 5.66 -6.30 -12.58
C MET A 23 4.21 -5.87 -12.80
N ALA A 24 3.21 -6.76 -12.72
CA ALA A 24 1.81 -6.40 -12.89
C ALA A 24 1.32 -5.49 -11.75
N ILE A 25 1.77 -5.73 -10.51
CA ILE A 25 1.55 -4.82 -9.38
C ILE A 25 2.20 -3.45 -9.66
N SER A 26 3.42 -3.44 -10.21
CA SER A 26 4.13 -2.20 -10.55
C SER A 26 3.57 -1.45 -11.79
N ILE A 27 2.99 -2.16 -12.76
CA ILE A 27 2.46 -1.59 -14.01
C ILE A 27 1.05 -1.01 -13.79
N SER A 28 0.26 -1.62 -12.90
CA SER A 28 -1.01 -1.04 -12.41
C SER A 28 -0.81 0.35 -11.79
N ASP A 29 0.38 0.58 -11.23
CA ASP A 29 0.75 1.81 -10.52
C ASP A 29 1.15 2.98 -11.44
N LEU A 30 1.44 2.77 -12.72
CA LEU A 30 1.78 3.84 -13.66
C LEU A 30 0.56 4.64 -14.15
N ASN A 31 -0.66 4.07 -14.07
CA ASN A 31 -1.89 4.69 -14.56
C ASN A 31 -2.85 5.20 -13.47
N ALA A 32 -2.57 4.97 -12.19
CA ALA A 32 -3.43 5.41 -11.10
C ALA A 32 -2.96 6.75 -10.50
N SER A 33 -2.96 7.82 -11.30
CA SER A 33 -2.62 9.17 -10.84
C SER A 33 -3.80 9.93 -10.23
N ASP A 34 -5.01 9.36 -10.24
CA ASP A 34 -6.22 10.09 -9.88
C ASP A 34 -6.73 9.66 -8.49
N SER A 35 -6.31 10.38 -7.44
CA SER A 35 -6.78 10.19 -6.06
C SER A 35 -8.29 10.35 -5.92
N THR A 36 -8.94 10.95 -6.92
CA THR A 36 -10.38 11.24 -6.99
C THR A 36 -11.27 9.99 -6.97
N PHE A 37 -10.72 8.81 -7.29
CA PHE A 37 -11.45 7.53 -7.24
C PHE A 37 -11.20 6.71 -5.96
N ARG A 38 -10.44 7.24 -5.00
CA ARG A 38 -10.14 6.54 -3.75
C ARG A 38 -11.33 6.64 -2.79
N TYR A 39 -11.62 5.57 -2.07
CA TYR A 39 -12.82 5.46 -1.24
C TYR A 39 -12.80 6.47 -0.09
N HIS A 40 -11.73 6.48 0.72
CA HIS A 40 -11.67 7.37 1.87
C HIS A 40 -11.52 8.84 1.45
N TYR A 41 -10.84 9.13 0.35
CA TYR A 41 -10.82 10.47 -0.26
C TYR A 41 -12.23 11.02 -0.56
N GLN A 42 -13.14 10.18 -1.05
CA GLN A 42 -14.50 10.58 -1.41
C GLN A 42 -15.37 10.91 -0.18
N LEU A 43 -15.01 10.42 1.00
CA LEU A 43 -15.71 10.72 2.25
C LEU A 43 -15.33 12.09 2.85
N LEU A 44 -14.25 12.71 2.36
CA LEU A 44 -13.72 13.97 2.88
C LEU A 44 -14.41 15.20 2.28
N GLY A 45 -14.52 16.27 3.07
CA GLY A 45 -14.89 17.59 2.60
C GLY A 45 -13.83 18.22 1.68
N LYS A 46 -14.16 19.31 0.99
CA LYS A 46 -13.26 19.94 0.00
C LYS A 46 -11.92 20.40 0.58
N GLU A 47 -11.91 20.93 1.80
CA GLU A 47 -10.68 21.37 2.48
C GLU A 47 -9.82 20.18 2.88
N ASP A 48 -10.43 19.15 3.47
CA ASP A 48 -9.75 17.91 3.86
C ASP A 48 -9.18 17.14 2.67
N GLN A 49 -9.87 17.16 1.53
CA GLN A 49 -9.37 16.61 0.28
C GLN A 49 -8.09 17.30 -0.20
N GLN A 50 -7.94 18.60 0.05
CA GLN A 50 -6.70 19.31 -0.27
C GLN A 50 -5.57 18.83 0.65
N LEU A 51 -5.82 18.72 1.95
CA LEU A 51 -4.82 18.21 2.89
C LEU A 51 -4.43 16.76 2.56
N TYR A 52 -5.41 15.89 2.28
CA TYR A 52 -5.19 14.52 1.84
C TYR A 52 -4.21 14.46 0.66
N LYS A 53 -4.45 15.25 -0.39
CA LYS A 53 -3.60 15.27 -1.59
C LYS A 53 -2.19 15.71 -1.26
N ARG A 54 -2.05 16.77 -0.45
CA ARG A 54 -0.73 17.28 -0.02
C ARG A 54 0.03 16.23 0.79
N ILE A 55 -0.63 15.54 1.73
CA ILE A 55 -0.03 14.44 2.51
C ILE A 55 0.39 13.31 1.58
N GLN A 56 -0.52 12.86 0.71
CA GLN A 56 -0.27 11.77 -0.23
C GLN A 56 0.94 12.06 -1.12
N ASP A 57 1.04 13.27 -1.66
CA ASP A 57 2.15 13.68 -2.52
C ASP A 57 3.46 13.83 -1.74
N CYS A 58 3.41 14.34 -0.51
CA CYS A 58 4.57 14.41 0.36
C CYS A 58 5.13 13.00 0.67
N VAL A 59 4.26 12.07 1.08
CA VAL A 59 4.64 10.68 1.36
C VAL A 59 5.15 9.97 0.11
N LYS A 60 4.51 10.15 -1.05
CA LYS A 60 4.97 9.57 -2.33
C LYS A 60 6.40 9.98 -2.67
N LEU A 61 6.73 11.24 -2.44
CA LEU A 61 8.05 11.80 -2.75
C LEU A 61 9.06 11.59 -1.60
N CYS A 62 8.67 10.92 -0.52
CA CYS A 62 9.46 10.83 0.71
C CYS A 62 9.90 12.23 1.21
N GLY A 63 9.00 13.21 1.11
CA GLY A 63 9.25 14.59 1.53
C GLY A 63 9.31 14.72 3.05
N ASP A 64 10.03 15.73 3.52
CA ASP A 64 10.35 15.87 4.94
C ASP A 64 9.27 16.62 5.73
N THR A 65 8.67 17.69 5.18
CA THR A 65 7.77 18.55 5.95
C THR A 65 6.69 19.18 5.07
N LEU A 66 5.47 19.22 5.59
CA LEU A 66 4.31 19.87 5.01
C LEU A 66 3.87 21.01 5.93
N GLN A 67 4.00 22.24 5.45
CA GLN A 67 3.73 23.45 6.22
C GLN A 67 2.25 23.82 6.21
N ASP A 68 1.80 24.68 7.12
CA ASP A 68 0.44 25.25 7.09
C ASP A 68 -0.63 24.15 7.06
N VAL A 69 -0.60 23.25 8.05
CA VAL A 69 -1.68 22.28 8.31
C VAL A 69 -2.71 22.85 9.27
N PRO A 70 -3.95 22.33 9.29
CA PRO A 70 -4.97 22.73 10.25
C PRO A 70 -4.52 22.56 11.70
N ASP A 71 -5.15 23.28 12.62
CA ASP A 71 -4.82 23.23 14.05
C ASP A 71 -5.39 21.97 14.75
N SER A 72 -6.33 21.28 14.09
CA SER A 72 -7.02 20.12 14.64
C SER A 72 -6.21 18.83 14.45
N PHE A 73 -5.53 18.40 15.51
CA PHE A 73 -4.79 17.12 15.55
C PHE A 73 -5.65 15.94 15.12
N ALA A 74 -6.87 15.81 15.65
CA ALA A 74 -7.77 14.71 15.31
C ALA A 74 -8.18 14.69 13.83
N GLN A 75 -8.32 15.86 13.21
CA GLN A 75 -8.61 15.96 11.78
C GLN A 75 -7.40 15.52 10.94
N ILE A 76 -6.19 15.91 11.35
CA ILE A 76 -4.96 15.52 10.67
C ILE A 76 -4.73 14.02 10.78
N ASP A 77 -4.85 13.44 11.98
CA ASP A 77 -4.75 11.99 12.20
C ASP A 77 -5.70 11.22 11.30
N HIS A 78 -6.97 11.61 11.31
CA HIS A 78 -8.00 10.96 10.50
C HIS A 78 -7.70 11.04 8.99
N ILE A 79 -7.27 12.20 8.49
CA ILE A 79 -6.92 12.36 7.07
C ILE A 79 -5.65 11.57 6.73
N PHE A 80 -4.66 11.53 7.63
CA PHE A 80 -3.45 10.74 7.46
C PHE A 80 -3.77 9.24 7.36
N ASP A 81 -4.60 8.72 8.26
CA ASP A 81 -5.06 7.32 8.22
C ASP A 81 -5.80 7.01 6.91
N TYR A 82 -6.65 7.92 6.46
CA TYR A 82 -7.36 7.79 5.17
C TYR A 82 -6.39 7.71 3.99
N VAL A 83 -5.30 8.49 4.01
CA VAL A 83 -4.23 8.38 3.02
C VAL A 83 -3.58 6.99 3.06
N LEU A 84 -3.29 6.45 4.25
CA LEU A 84 -2.66 5.12 4.36
C LEU A 84 -3.59 3.99 3.91
N LEU A 85 -4.87 4.04 4.31
CA LEU A 85 -5.89 3.04 3.93
C LEU A 85 -6.11 2.99 2.42
N ASP A 86 -6.22 4.15 1.78
CA ASP A 86 -6.39 4.25 0.32
C ASP A 86 -5.13 3.91 -0.48
N ASN A 87 -3.95 3.93 0.16
CA ASN A 87 -2.65 3.72 -0.48
C ASN A 87 -1.82 2.63 0.21
N PRO A 88 -2.20 1.34 0.09
CA PRO A 88 -1.48 0.21 0.70
C PRO A 88 0.02 0.15 0.36
N ARG A 89 0.45 0.76 -0.75
CA ARG A 89 1.86 0.89 -1.14
C ARG A 89 2.74 1.56 -0.08
N PHE A 90 2.18 2.40 0.78
CA PHE A 90 2.92 3.07 1.86
C PHE A 90 3.30 2.14 3.01
N PHE A 91 2.75 0.93 3.06
CA PHE A 91 3.15 -0.13 3.99
C PHE A 91 4.68 -0.39 4.00
N TYR A 92 5.35 -0.19 2.86
CA TYR A 92 6.80 -0.41 2.75
C TYR A 92 7.64 0.76 3.28
N CYS A 93 7.12 2.00 3.33
CA CYS A 93 7.85 3.15 3.86
C CYS A 93 7.48 3.49 5.31
N LEU A 94 6.34 2.97 5.82
CA LEU A 94 5.77 3.28 7.14
C LEU A 94 5.98 4.74 7.52
N PRO A 95 5.36 5.67 6.76
CA PRO A 95 5.42 7.06 7.13
C PRO A 95 4.80 7.22 8.52
N SER A 96 5.48 8.01 9.33
CA SER A 96 4.95 8.56 10.58
C SER A 96 5.17 10.06 10.53
N TYR A 97 4.52 10.80 11.42
CA TYR A 97 4.68 12.24 11.45
C TYR A 97 4.73 12.78 12.87
N THR A 98 5.29 13.97 13.01
CA THR A 98 5.24 14.80 14.21
C THR A 98 4.69 16.17 13.84
N LEU A 99 3.78 16.70 14.65
CA LEU A 99 3.25 18.04 14.46
C LEU A 99 4.07 19.05 15.25
N VAL A 100 4.54 20.07 14.55
CA VAL A 100 5.34 21.17 15.10
C VAL A 100 4.48 22.43 15.11
N THR A 101 4.26 22.98 16.30
CA THR A 101 3.57 24.26 16.46
C THR A 101 4.59 25.39 16.45
N ASN A 102 4.52 26.26 15.46
CA ASN A 102 5.38 27.44 15.36
C ASN A 102 4.73 28.61 16.09
N THR A 103 5.50 29.23 17.00
CA THR A 103 5.05 30.37 17.81
C THR A 103 5.84 31.62 17.48
N ARG A 104 5.16 32.78 17.48
CA ARG A 104 5.78 34.11 17.39
C ARG A 104 5.33 34.92 18.60
N ASN A 105 6.28 35.38 19.42
CA ASN A 105 5.98 36.05 20.70
C ASN A 105 5.03 35.20 21.58
N ASP A 106 5.30 33.90 21.70
CA ASP A 106 4.47 32.92 22.43
C ASP A 106 3.04 32.71 21.91
N ILE A 107 2.71 33.26 20.74
CA ILE A 107 1.41 33.06 20.08
C ILE A 107 1.58 32.04 18.94
N PRO A 108 0.86 30.90 18.95
CA PRO A 108 0.82 29.97 17.83
C PRO A 108 0.34 30.67 16.56
N TYR A 109 1.07 30.51 15.46
CA TYR A 109 0.68 31.11 14.18
C TYR A 109 0.64 30.11 13.01
N ARG A 110 1.22 28.91 13.17
CA ARG A 110 1.25 27.87 12.14
C ARG A 110 1.57 26.50 12.72
N HIS A 111 0.94 25.46 12.19
CA HIS A 111 1.34 24.08 12.41
C HIS A 111 1.99 23.50 11.16
N ASP A 112 3.08 22.75 11.35
CA ASP A 112 3.79 22.03 10.30
C ASP A 112 3.82 20.53 10.64
N MET A 113 3.69 19.69 9.63
CA MET A 113 3.76 18.23 9.77
C MET A 113 5.11 17.74 9.25
N THR A 114 5.96 17.24 10.14
CA THR A 114 7.28 16.68 9.79
C THR A 114 7.19 15.17 9.72
N PHE A 115 7.52 14.60 8.58
CA PHE A 115 7.45 13.17 8.33
C PHE A 115 8.74 12.47 8.75
N SER A 116 8.59 11.24 9.20
CA SER A 116 9.69 10.30 9.40
C SER A 116 9.34 9.00 8.71
N TYR A 117 10.33 8.43 8.02
CA TYR A 117 10.20 7.19 7.28
C TYR A 117 11.10 6.14 7.92
N GLU A 118 10.66 4.89 7.84
CA GLU A 118 11.47 3.80 8.34
C GLU A 118 12.76 3.64 7.52
N LYS A 119 13.85 3.25 8.19
CA LYS A 119 15.15 3.04 7.54
C LYS A 119 15.08 1.96 6.45
N ILE A 120 15.90 2.13 5.42
CA ILE A 120 15.90 1.26 4.24
C ILE A 120 16.18 -0.22 4.56
N GLU A 121 16.96 -0.51 5.61
CA GLU A 121 17.26 -1.87 6.04
C GLU A 121 16.00 -2.62 6.50
N LYS A 122 15.14 -1.93 7.27
CA LYS A 122 13.86 -2.49 7.75
C LYS A 122 12.86 -2.65 6.61
N LYS A 123 12.84 -1.72 5.66
CA LYS A 123 12.08 -1.87 4.40
C LYS A 123 12.49 -3.14 3.66
N ASN A 124 13.80 -3.36 3.49
CA ASN A 124 14.32 -4.54 2.81
C ASN A 124 14.04 -5.84 3.56
N GLU A 125 14.11 -5.82 4.89
CA GLU A 125 13.70 -6.94 5.74
C GLU A 125 12.21 -7.25 5.57
N ARG A 126 11.34 -6.25 5.62
CA ARG A 126 9.90 -6.41 5.40
C ARG A 126 9.60 -6.99 4.02
N THR A 127 10.23 -6.46 2.97
CA THR A 127 10.07 -7.00 1.60
C THR A 127 10.48 -8.47 1.54
N ARG A 128 11.61 -8.85 2.17
CA ARG A 128 12.03 -10.26 2.25
C ARG A 128 11.00 -11.11 2.98
N ASN A 129 10.53 -10.67 4.14
CA ASN A 129 9.53 -11.40 4.92
C ASN A 129 8.22 -11.62 4.14
N VAL A 130 7.77 -10.61 3.36
CA VAL A 130 6.61 -10.73 2.47
C VAL A 130 6.85 -11.76 1.38
N VAL A 131 8.02 -11.69 0.71
CA VAL A 131 8.39 -12.67 -0.33
C VAL A 131 8.47 -14.08 0.24
N ASP A 132 9.11 -14.27 1.38
CA ASP A 132 9.24 -15.57 2.05
C ASP A 132 7.87 -16.12 2.46
N SER A 133 6.96 -15.26 2.91
CA SER A 133 5.57 -15.64 3.23
C SER A 133 4.82 -16.08 1.97
N ILE A 134 4.93 -15.33 0.87
CA ILE A 134 4.32 -15.71 -0.42
C ILE A 134 4.87 -17.07 -0.89
N LEU A 135 6.18 -17.28 -0.81
CA LEU A 135 6.80 -18.55 -1.19
C LEU A 135 6.30 -19.71 -0.33
N THR A 136 6.15 -19.49 0.97
CA THR A 136 5.59 -20.49 1.90
C THR A 136 4.16 -20.86 1.52
N ILE A 137 3.32 -19.87 1.18
CA ILE A 137 1.96 -20.10 0.71
C ILE A 137 1.97 -20.91 -0.57
N LEU A 138 2.76 -20.50 -1.57
CA LEU A 138 2.82 -21.18 -2.86
C LEU A 138 3.35 -22.61 -2.76
N GLN A 139 4.30 -22.87 -1.85
CA GLN A 139 4.81 -24.22 -1.57
C GLN A 139 3.78 -25.12 -0.88
N SER A 140 2.79 -24.54 -0.20
CA SER A 140 1.71 -25.30 0.43
C SER A 140 0.60 -25.73 -0.54
N ILE A 141 0.64 -25.27 -1.79
CA ILE A 141 -0.34 -25.61 -2.83
C ILE A 141 0.16 -26.84 -3.59
N ASP A 142 -0.53 -27.96 -3.43
CA ASP A 142 -0.18 -29.23 -4.08
C ASP A 142 -0.41 -29.19 -5.59
N ASP A 143 0.64 -29.51 -6.37
CA ASP A 143 0.64 -29.71 -7.84
C ASP A 143 -0.36 -28.81 -8.61
N PRO A 144 -0.22 -27.48 -8.58
CA PRO A 144 -1.15 -26.59 -9.26
C PRO A 144 -1.08 -26.84 -10.77
N ARG A 145 -2.19 -27.31 -11.35
CA ARG A 145 -2.28 -27.65 -12.78
C ARG A 145 -2.76 -26.49 -13.64
N SER A 146 -3.23 -25.42 -13.00
CA SER A 146 -3.74 -24.20 -13.63
C SER A 146 -3.56 -22.98 -12.72
N ASP A 147 -3.64 -21.78 -13.31
CA ASP A 147 -3.65 -20.52 -12.56
C ASP A 147 -4.81 -20.44 -11.56
N TYR A 148 -5.95 -21.07 -11.89
CA TYR A 148 -7.10 -21.16 -10.99
C TYR A 148 -6.76 -21.94 -9.71
N ASP A 149 -6.01 -23.04 -9.82
CA ASP A 149 -5.62 -23.84 -8.66
C ASP A 149 -4.70 -23.05 -7.72
N ILE A 150 -3.85 -22.19 -8.28
CA ILE A 150 -2.99 -21.27 -7.52
C ILE A 150 -3.86 -20.25 -6.77
N VAL A 151 -4.77 -19.56 -7.47
CA VAL A 151 -5.64 -18.55 -6.85
C VAL A 151 -6.51 -19.15 -5.75
N LYS A 152 -7.11 -20.32 -6.03
CA LYS A 152 -7.91 -21.06 -5.05
C LYS A 152 -7.08 -21.48 -3.84
N GLY A 153 -5.88 -22.03 -4.06
CA GLY A 153 -4.98 -22.44 -2.99
C GLY A 153 -4.56 -21.28 -2.08
N VAL A 154 -4.25 -20.11 -2.65
CA VAL A 154 -3.98 -18.89 -1.88
C VAL A 154 -5.21 -18.48 -1.08
N TYR A 155 -6.40 -18.47 -1.69
CA TYR A 155 -7.64 -18.11 -1.00
C TYR A 155 -7.95 -19.04 0.18
N GLU A 156 -7.84 -20.36 -0.02
CA GLU A 156 -8.02 -21.36 1.04
C GLU A 156 -6.95 -21.27 2.14
N TYR A 157 -5.72 -20.88 1.79
CA TYR A 157 -4.69 -20.60 2.78
C TYR A 157 -5.07 -19.40 3.65
N LEU A 158 -5.46 -18.28 3.03
CA LEU A 158 -5.85 -17.06 3.75
C LEU A 158 -7.06 -17.33 4.65
N GLY A 159 -8.09 -18.01 4.16
CA GLY A 159 -9.27 -18.34 4.98
C GLY A 159 -8.97 -19.24 6.19
N ARG A 160 -7.91 -20.05 6.14
CA ARG A 160 -7.49 -20.91 7.26
C ARG A 160 -6.57 -20.22 8.27
N ASN A 161 -5.78 -19.25 7.82
CA ASN A 161 -4.69 -18.68 8.60
C ASN A 161 -4.92 -17.22 9.01
N CYS A 162 -5.83 -16.50 8.35
CA CYS A 162 -6.27 -15.18 8.78
C CYS A 162 -7.39 -15.35 9.81
N LEU A 163 -7.08 -15.04 11.07
CA LEU A 163 -8.09 -14.87 12.09
C LEU A 163 -8.76 -13.51 11.88
N TYR A 164 -10.09 -13.51 11.78
CA TYR A 164 -10.85 -12.28 11.91
C TYR A 164 -10.78 -11.84 13.37
N ASP A 165 -10.43 -10.58 13.60
CA ASP A 165 -10.47 -10.02 14.93
C ASP A 165 -11.94 -9.74 15.28
N GLU A 166 -12.58 -10.67 16.00
CA GLU A 166 -13.98 -10.56 16.43
C GLU A 166 -14.22 -9.36 17.37
N ALA A 167 -13.16 -8.70 17.84
CA ALA A 167 -13.24 -7.55 18.74
C ALA A 167 -13.62 -6.22 18.05
N TYR A 168 -13.62 -6.16 16.71
CA TYR A 168 -14.06 -5.00 15.94
C TYR A 168 -15.29 -5.34 15.08
N PRO A 169 -16.51 -5.17 15.61
CA PRO A 169 -17.72 -5.26 14.79
C PRO A 169 -17.76 -4.13 13.76
N ASP A 170 -18.20 -4.48 12.54
CA ASP A 170 -18.35 -3.60 11.36
C ASP A 170 -19.07 -2.27 11.65
#